data_AF-A0A6L3X7H8-F1
#
_entry.id   AF-A0A6L3X7H8-F1
#
_cell.length_a   1.000
_cell.length_b   1.000
_cell.length_c   1.000
_cell.angle_alpha   90.00
_cell.angle_beta   90.00
_cell.angle_gamma   90.00
#
_symmetry.space_group_name_H-M   'P 1'
#
loop_
_entity.id
_entity.type
_entity.pdbx_description
1 polymer ?
#
loop_
_entity_poly.entity_id
_entity_poly.type
_entity_poly.pdbx_seq_one_letter_code
_entity_poly.pdbx_strand_id
1 'polypeptide(L)'
;GNAKAVTELAQAQIVVQLGSSLTGKRLLQWQATCTPEEYWLVDPLEGRLDPAHHRGRRLVSNIDSWLELHPAEKRKPWAVEIPALARQAWELTKAQCEAFSEAGLAHRIRKYLPEQGQLFVGNSLVVRLIDAFSQLPAGYPVYSNRGASGIDGLISTAAGVQRASAKSTLAIVGDLSALS
;
A
#
# COMPACT_ATOMS: atom_id res chain seq x y z
N GLY A 1 13.95 -9.33 6.44
CA GLY A 1 13.88 -7.85 6.49
C GLY A 1 15.22 -7.30 6.91
N ASN A 2 15.39 -5.97 6.93
CA ASN A 2 16.55 -5.36 7.59
C ASN A 2 16.48 -5.68 9.09
N ALA A 3 17.51 -6.30 9.66
CA ALA A 3 17.49 -6.80 11.04
C ALA A 3 17.18 -5.69 12.06
N LYS A 4 17.74 -4.48 11.87
CA LYS A 4 17.49 -3.34 12.75
C LYS A 4 16.02 -2.91 12.75
N ALA A 5 15.40 -2.84 11.57
CA ALA A 5 14.00 -2.51 11.45
C ALA A 5 13.10 -3.58 12.10
N VAL A 6 13.44 -4.86 11.94
CA VAL A 6 12.70 -5.96 12.58
C VAL A 6 12.81 -5.88 14.11
N THR A 7 14.01 -5.66 14.64
CA THR A 7 14.24 -5.51 16.08
C THR A 7 13.52 -4.28 16.66
N GLU A 8 13.51 -3.16 15.94
CA GLU A 8 12.79 -1.97 16.38
C GLU A 8 11.26 -2.19 16.34
N LEU A 9 10.72 -2.78 15.26
CA LEU A 9 9.30 -3.12 15.17
C LEU A 9 8.85 -4.14 16.23
N ALA A 10 9.74 -5.00 16.72
CA ALA A 10 9.43 -5.94 17.80
C ALA A 10 9.12 -5.25 19.14
N GLN A 11 9.45 -3.96 19.30
CA GLN A 11 9.10 -3.18 20.49
C GLN A 11 7.66 -2.65 20.45
N ALA A 12 6.96 -2.78 19.32
CA ALA A 12 5.59 -2.32 19.19
C ALA A 12 4.64 -3.20 20.03
N GLN A 13 3.99 -2.58 21.03
CA GLN A 13 3.02 -3.26 21.89
C GLN A 13 1.67 -3.46 21.21
N ILE A 14 1.30 -2.53 20.32
CA ILE A 14 0.05 -2.56 19.56
C ILE A 14 0.32 -2.25 18.09
N VAL A 15 -0.37 -2.96 17.20
CA VAL A 15 -0.46 -2.64 15.78
C VAL A 15 -1.89 -2.22 15.46
N VAL A 16 -2.07 -1.02 14.91
CA VAL A 16 -3.36 -0.55 14.40
C VAL A 16 -3.28 -0.44 12.88
N GLN A 17 -3.92 -1.37 12.17
CA GLN A 17 -4.01 -1.38 10.72
C GLN A 17 -5.32 -0.73 10.28
N LEU A 18 -5.21 0.28 9.40
CA LEU A 18 -6.35 0.92 8.72
C LEU A 18 -6.41 0.40 7.29
N GLY A 19 -7.52 -0.21 6.92
CA GLY A 19 -7.69 -0.90 5.63
C GLY A 19 -7.14 -2.34 5.64
N SER A 20 -7.19 -2.99 4.48
CA SER A 20 -6.81 -4.39 4.27
C SER A 20 -6.09 -4.59 2.92
N SER A 21 -5.92 -5.84 2.49
CA SER A 21 -5.31 -6.21 1.20
C SER A 21 -3.89 -5.65 0.96
N LEU A 22 -3.00 -5.82 1.94
CA LEU A 22 -1.59 -5.41 1.86
C LEU A 22 -0.88 -5.99 0.61
N THR A 23 -0.03 -5.18 -0.02
CA THR A 23 0.64 -5.54 -1.29
C THR A 23 2.05 -6.11 -1.09
N GLY A 24 2.87 -5.42 -0.31
CA GLY A 24 4.30 -5.72 -0.21
C GLY A 24 4.57 -7.07 0.46
N LYS A 25 5.28 -7.98 -0.24
CA LYS A 25 5.69 -9.29 0.31
C LYS A 25 6.41 -9.18 1.66
N ARG A 26 7.28 -8.17 1.83
CA ARG A 26 8.06 -7.99 3.07
C ARG A 26 7.16 -7.52 4.22
N LEU A 27 6.16 -6.70 3.93
CA LEU A 27 5.16 -6.25 4.89
C LEU A 27 4.27 -7.43 5.32
N LEU A 28 3.80 -8.24 4.37
CA LEU A 28 3.04 -9.46 4.66
C LEU A 28 3.85 -10.46 5.50
N GLN A 29 5.15 -10.62 5.22
CA GLN A 29 6.05 -11.46 6.03
C GLN A 29 6.22 -10.92 7.45
N TRP A 30 6.36 -9.61 7.61
CA TRP A 30 6.41 -8.99 8.93
C TRP A 30 5.08 -9.17 9.67
N GLN A 31 3.95 -8.92 9.02
CA GLN A 31 2.62 -9.15 9.60
C GLN A 31 2.48 -10.61 10.05
N ALA A 32 2.91 -11.59 9.25
CA ALA A 32 2.82 -13.00 9.61
C ALA A 32 3.71 -13.41 10.80
N THR A 33 4.68 -12.58 11.21
CA THR A 33 5.68 -12.95 12.22
C THR A 33 5.72 -12.01 13.43
N CYS A 34 5.05 -10.86 13.38
CA CYS A 34 4.98 -9.95 14.52
C CYS A 34 4.10 -10.56 15.61
N THR A 35 4.42 -10.24 16.86
CA THR A 35 3.71 -10.75 18.03
C THR A 35 3.39 -9.60 19.00
N PRO A 36 2.66 -8.56 18.54
CA PRO A 36 2.23 -7.50 19.44
C PRO A 36 1.26 -8.05 20.50
N GLU A 37 1.12 -7.34 21.62
CA GLU A 37 0.12 -7.68 22.64
C GLU A 37 -1.31 -7.54 22.08
N GLU A 38 -1.52 -6.55 21.21
CA GLU A 38 -2.79 -6.26 20.56
C GLU A 38 -2.60 -5.97 19.06
N TYR A 39 -3.43 -6.58 18.21
CA TYR A 39 -3.52 -6.28 16.79
C TYR A 39 -4.93 -5.81 16.42
N TRP A 40 -5.09 -4.54 16.08
CA TRP A 40 -6.38 -3.94 15.73
C TRP A 40 -6.43 -3.71 14.24
N LEU A 41 -7.47 -4.24 13.59
CA LEU A 41 -7.75 -4.02 12.17
C LEU A 41 -9.07 -3.29 12.02
N VAL A 42 -9.01 -2.09 11.45
CA VAL A 42 -10.15 -1.22 11.15
C VAL A 42 -10.35 -1.18 9.64
N ASP A 43 -11.52 -1.59 9.19
CA ASP A 43 -11.90 -1.64 7.78
C ASP A 43 -13.44 -1.68 7.71
N PRO A 44 -14.11 -1.10 6.71
CA PRO A 44 -15.57 -1.25 6.57
C PRO A 44 -15.99 -2.65 6.10
N LEU A 45 -15.11 -3.42 5.46
CA LEU A 45 -15.43 -4.75 4.95
C LEU A 45 -15.58 -5.78 6.08
N GLU A 46 -16.65 -6.56 6.04
CA GLU A 46 -16.89 -7.62 7.01
C GLU A 46 -15.92 -8.81 6.85
N GLY A 47 -15.91 -9.68 7.86
CA GLY A 47 -15.11 -10.89 7.86
C GLY A 47 -13.70 -10.72 8.44
N ARG A 48 -12.95 -11.83 8.40
CA ARG A 48 -11.58 -11.89 8.91
C ARG A 48 -10.61 -11.43 7.83
N LEU A 49 -9.93 -10.31 8.11
CA LEU A 49 -9.00 -9.67 7.18
C LEU A 49 -7.53 -9.77 7.62
N ASP A 50 -7.27 -10.29 8.82
CA ASP A 50 -5.93 -10.62 9.29
C ASP A 50 -5.60 -12.09 8.95
N PRO A 51 -4.71 -12.34 7.96
CA PRO A 51 -4.32 -13.69 7.58
C PRO A 51 -3.44 -14.39 8.62
N ALA A 52 -2.83 -13.64 9.55
CA ALA A 52 -1.93 -14.17 10.57
C ALA A 52 -2.65 -14.51 11.90
N HIS A 53 -3.93 -14.14 12.01
CA HIS A 53 -4.80 -14.52 13.13
C HIS A 53 -4.29 -14.05 14.50
N HIS A 54 -3.78 -12.83 14.57
CA HIS A 54 -3.30 -12.25 15.82
C HIS A 54 -4.43 -12.11 16.84
N ARG A 55 -4.03 -12.11 18.12
CA ARG A 55 -4.89 -11.63 19.19
C ARG A 55 -5.12 -10.14 19.04
N GLY A 56 -6.38 -9.72 19.14
CA GLY A 56 -6.74 -8.31 19.12
C GLY A 56 -8.17 -8.09 18.67
N ARG A 57 -8.40 -7.06 17.85
CA ARG A 57 -9.74 -6.55 17.53
C ARG A 57 -9.96 -6.42 16.03
N ARG A 58 -11.08 -6.94 15.56
CA ARG A 58 -11.64 -6.63 14.24
C ARG A 58 -12.75 -5.59 14.42
N LEU A 59 -12.52 -4.37 13.91
CA LEU A 59 -13.39 -3.21 14.08
C LEU A 59 -14.04 -2.84 12.74
N VAL A 60 -15.28 -3.29 12.52
CA VAL A 60 -16.02 -3.00 11.28
C VAL A 60 -16.52 -1.55 11.34
N SER A 61 -15.84 -0.65 10.63
CA SER A 61 -16.15 0.78 10.63
C SER A 61 -15.54 1.47 9.41
N ASN A 62 -16.18 2.54 8.96
CA ASN A 62 -15.51 3.52 8.10
C ASN A 62 -14.29 4.09 8.82
N ILE A 63 -13.18 4.27 8.10
CA ILE A 63 -11.89 4.70 8.66
C ILE A 63 -12.00 6.13 9.21
N ASP A 64 -12.61 7.05 8.47
CA ASP A 64 -12.74 8.45 8.87
C ASP A 64 -13.53 8.59 10.18
N SER A 65 -14.72 7.96 10.25
CA SER A 65 -15.53 7.95 11.48
C SER A 65 -14.81 7.29 12.65
N TRP A 66 -14.01 6.26 12.40
CA TRP A 66 -13.23 5.62 13.46
C TRP A 66 -12.14 6.56 13.98
N LEU A 67 -11.44 7.28 13.12
CA LEU A 67 -10.42 8.26 13.50
C LEU A 67 -11.00 9.44 14.29
N GLU A 68 -12.21 9.90 13.94
CA GLU A 68 -12.93 10.95 14.70
C GLU A 68 -13.26 10.51 16.13
N LEU A 69 -13.63 9.25 16.32
CA LEU A 69 -13.93 8.67 17.64
C LEU A 69 -12.68 8.30 18.45
N HIS A 70 -11.53 8.15 17.79
CA HIS A 70 -10.25 7.76 18.40
C HIS A 70 -9.16 8.78 18.05
N PRO A 71 -9.30 10.06 18.48
CA PRO A 71 -8.39 11.12 18.10
C PRO A 71 -6.98 10.86 18.64
N ALA A 72 -5.97 11.15 17.81
CA ALA A 72 -4.58 10.98 18.20
C ALA A 72 -4.12 12.12 19.13
N GLU A 73 -3.43 11.76 20.21
CA GLU A 73 -2.70 12.72 21.04
C GLU A 73 -1.27 12.89 20.52
N LYS A 74 -0.76 14.12 20.56
CA LYS A 74 0.61 14.41 20.13
C LYS A 74 1.61 13.77 21.09
N ARG A 75 2.41 12.83 20.58
CA ARG A 75 3.46 12.11 21.33
C ARG A 75 4.80 12.19 20.60
N LYS A 76 5.89 11.97 21.34
CA LYS A 76 7.22 11.83 20.74
C LYS A 76 7.26 10.54 19.91
N PRO A 77 7.81 10.57 18.68
CA PRO A 77 8.08 9.35 17.93
C PRO A 77 9.00 8.42 18.73
N TRP A 78 8.71 7.11 18.71
CA TRP A 78 9.49 6.10 19.42
C TRP A 78 10.53 5.41 18.53
N ALA A 79 10.26 5.31 17.22
CA ALA A 79 11.16 4.68 16.26
C ALA A 79 12.32 5.61 15.89
N VAL A 80 13.54 5.08 15.92
CA VAL A 80 14.80 5.80 15.70
C VAL A 80 15.50 5.31 14.43
N GLU A 81 15.58 4.00 14.21
CA GLU A 81 16.33 3.40 13.09
C GLU A 81 15.52 3.42 11.78
N ILE A 82 14.22 3.10 11.82
CA ILE A 82 13.35 2.99 10.64
C ILE A 82 13.34 4.26 9.78
N PRO A 83 13.24 5.49 10.32
CA PRO A 83 13.29 6.70 9.50
C PRO A 83 14.60 6.84 8.70
N ALA A 84 15.74 6.49 9.30
CA ALA A 84 17.03 6.52 8.62
C ALA A 84 17.13 5.43 7.55
N LEU A 85 16.66 4.22 7.85
CA LEU A 85 16.63 3.10 6.91
C LEU A 85 15.71 3.37 5.72
N ALA A 86 14.54 3.98 5.94
CA ALA A 86 13.62 4.36 4.88
C ALA A 86 14.27 5.37 3.93
N ARG A 87 14.99 6.38 4.48
CA ARG A 87 15.75 7.35 3.67
C ARG A 87 16.85 6.67 2.85
N GLN A 88 17.62 5.77 3.46
CA GLN A 88 18.66 5.02 2.75
C GLN A 88 18.09 4.15 1.63
N ALA A 89 17.00 3.42 1.90
CA ALA A 89 16.32 2.60 0.91
C ALA A 89 15.80 3.46 -0.26
N TRP A 90 15.30 4.66 0.03
CA TRP A 90 14.85 5.60 -1.00
C TRP A 90 15.99 6.09 -1.89
N GLU A 91 17.13 6.50 -1.32
CA GLU A 91 18.28 6.96 -2.10
C GLU A 91 18.90 5.83 -2.95
N LEU A 92 18.99 4.61 -2.40
CA LEU A 92 19.44 3.45 -3.17
C LEU A 92 18.50 3.14 -4.33
N THR A 93 17.19 3.18 -4.08
CA THR A 93 16.18 2.95 -5.13
C THR A 93 16.31 3.98 -6.23
N LYS A 94 16.45 5.27 -5.87
CA LYS A 94 16.62 6.37 -6.82
C LYS A 94 17.84 6.17 -7.71
N ALA A 95 18.99 5.81 -7.13
CA ALA A 95 20.22 5.57 -7.88
C ALA A 95 20.12 4.36 -8.84
N GLN A 96 19.41 3.31 -8.43
CA GLN A 96 19.27 2.08 -9.24
C GLN A 96 18.16 2.15 -10.29
N CYS A 97 17.23 3.11 -10.16
CA CYS A 97 16.06 3.25 -11.02
C CYS A 97 16.23 4.32 -12.11
N GLU A 98 17.46 4.71 -12.46
CA GLU A 98 17.72 5.69 -13.52
C GLU A 98 17.46 5.12 -14.92
N ALA A 99 17.73 3.84 -15.14
CA ALA A 99 17.56 3.18 -16.43
C ALA A 99 16.10 3.17 -16.94
N PHE A 100 15.94 2.94 -18.25
CA PHE A 100 14.64 2.65 -18.85
C PHE A 100 14.26 1.19 -18.57
N SER A 101 13.48 0.99 -17.50
CA SER A 101 13.00 -0.31 -17.05
C SER A 101 11.64 -0.15 -16.36
N GLU A 102 10.94 -1.25 -16.14
CA GLU A 102 9.67 -1.24 -15.38
C GLU A 102 9.86 -0.71 -13.95
N ALA A 103 10.98 -1.05 -13.30
CA ALA A 103 11.34 -0.53 -11.99
C ALA A 103 11.57 0.99 -12.04
N GLY A 104 12.30 1.47 -13.07
CA GLY A 104 12.50 2.89 -13.33
C GLY A 104 11.19 3.65 -13.61
N LEU A 105 10.27 3.04 -14.36
CA LEU A 105 8.93 3.58 -14.60
C LEU A 105 8.14 3.67 -13.30
N ALA A 106 8.08 2.60 -12.50
CA ALA A 106 7.36 2.59 -11.22
C ALA A 106 7.91 3.62 -10.23
N HIS A 107 9.24 3.75 -10.13
CA HIS A 107 9.88 4.77 -9.29
C HIS A 107 9.48 6.19 -9.69
N ARG A 108 9.39 6.44 -11.01
CA ARG A 108 9.08 7.76 -11.57
C ARG A 108 7.59 8.00 -11.82
N ILE A 109 6.71 7.04 -11.53
CA ILE A 109 5.28 7.09 -11.91
C ILE A 109 4.58 8.39 -11.50
N ARG A 110 4.95 8.94 -10.33
CA ARG A 110 4.42 10.20 -9.81
C ARG A 110 4.57 11.39 -10.77
N LYS A 111 5.59 11.36 -11.65
CA LYS A 111 5.86 12.42 -12.64
C LYS A 111 4.89 12.39 -13.82
N TYR A 112 4.17 11.28 -14.00
CA TYR A 112 3.23 11.07 -15.10
C TYR A 112 1.77 11.09 -14.62
N LEU A 113 1.55 11.31 -13.32
CA LEU A 113 0.20 11.40 -12.78
C LEU A 113 -0.48 12.66 -13.33
N PRO A 114 -1.66 12.53 -13.96
CA PRO A 114 -2.41 13.70 -14.39
C PRO A 114 -2.80 14.59 -13.22
N GLU A 115 -2.68 15.89 -13.39
CA GLU A 115 -3.18 16.86 -12.41
C GLU A 115 -4.68 16.67 -12.19
N GLN A 116 -5.11 16.65 -10.91
CA GLN A 116 -6.50 16.38 -10.51
C GLN A 116 -7.07 15.06 -11.07
N GLY A 117 -6.20 14.13 -11.47
CA GLY A 117 -6.59 12.86 -12.03
C GLY A 117 -6.66 11.71 -11.03
N GLN A 118 -6.52 10.50 -11.55
CA GLN A 118 -6.51 9.26 -10.77
C GLN A 118 -5.58 8.22 -11.41
N LEU A 119 -5.15 7.25 -10.61
CA LEU A 119 -4.28 6.15 -11.04
C LEU A 119 -5.06 4.83 -10.92
N PHE A 120 -5.09 4.05 -11.99
CA PHE A 120 -5.52 2.66 -11.96
C PHE A 120 -4.30 1.75 -12.09
N VAL A 121 -4.08 0.90 -11.09
CA VAL A 121 -2.93 -0.01 -11.04
C VAL A 121 -3.40 -1.45 -11.27
N GLY A 122 -2.89 -2.07 -12.33
CA GLY A 122 -3.08 -3.48 -12.63
C GLY A 122 -2.42 -4.41 -11.61
N ASN A 123 -2.76 -5.69 -11.68
CA ASN A 123 -2.21 -6.72 -10.80
C ASN A 123 -0.79 -7.17 -11.21
N SER A 124 -0.27 -8.21 -10.57
CA SER A 124 1.05 -8.79 -10.82
C SER A 124 2.22 -7.88 -10.44
N LEU A 125 3.19 -7.65 -11.34
CA LEU A 125 4.46 -7.00 -11.02
C LEU A 125 4.31 -5.49 -10.81
N VAL A 126 3.47 -4.81 -11.60
CA VAL A 126 3.38 -3.35 -11.58
C VAL A 126 2.95 -2.79 -10.23
N VAL A 127 1.93 -3.37 -9.58
CA VAL A 127 1.48 -2.94 -8.24
C VAL A 127 2.59 -3.14 -7.19
N ARG A 128 3.39 -4.20 -7.32
CA ARG A 128 4.50 -4.50 -6.39
C ARG A 128 5.67 -3.55 -6.60
N LEU A 129 5.97 -3.18 -7.84
CA LEU A 129 7.01 -2.21 -8.16
C LEU A 129 6.62 -0.81 -7.69
N ILE A 130 5.36 -0.41 -7.89
CA ILE A 130 4.87 0.89 -7.41
C ILE A 130 4.89 0.95 -5.87
N ASP A 131 4.40 -0.10 -5.19
CA ASP A 131 4.45 -0.23 -3.72
C ASP A 131 5.89 -0.18 -3.17
N ALA A 132 6.84 -0.82 -3.86
CA ALA A 132 8.22 -0.92 -3.38
C ALA A 132 9.07 0.31 -3.71
N PHE A 133 8.87 0.94 -4.88
CA PHE A 133 9.81 1.93 -5.42
C PHE A 133 9.24 3.33 -5.59
N SER A 134 7.93 3.51 -5.42
CA SER A 134 7.31 4.83 -5.56
C SER A 134 6.91 5.43 -4.22
N GLN A 135 6.75 6.75 -4.24
CA GLN A 135 6.09 7.51 -3.18
C GLN A 135 5.00 8.33 -3.86
N LEU A 136 3.77 7.85 -3.77
CA LEU A 136 2.61 8.53 -4.36
C LEU A 136 2.21 9.74 -3.50
N PRO A 137 1.67 10.81 -4.12
CA PRO A 137 1.22 11.98 -3.37
C PRO A 137 0.06 11.63 -2.43
N ALA A 138 0.09 12.19 -1.21
CA ALA A 138 -1.01 12.02 -0.26
C ALA A 138 -2.33 12.54 -0.87
N GLY A 139 -3.40 11.77 -0.74
CA GLY A 139 -4.73 12.11 -1.28
C GLY A 139 -4.90 11.89 -2.78
N TYR A 140 -3.87 11.45 -3.53
CA TYR A 140 -4.03 11.13 -4.94
C TYR A 140 -4.83 9.82 -5.10
N PRO A 141 -5.96 9.79 -5.83
CA PRO A 141 -6.80 8.60 -5.92
C PRO A 141 -6.10 7.43 -6.64
N VAL A 142 -6.12 6.26 -6.01
CA VAL A 142 -5.57 5.02 -6.57
C VAL A 142 -6.64 3.92 -6.54
N TYR A 143 -6.86 3.29 -7.68
CA TYR A 143 -7.79 2.17 -7.86
C TYR A 143 -7.05 0.91 -8.30
N SER A 144 -7.53 -0.25 -7.87
CA SER A 144 -6.96 -1.56 -8.26
C SER A 144 -7.94 -2.69 -7.97
N ASN A 145 -7.82 -3.82 -8.67
CA ASN A 145 -8.63 -5.03 -8.44
C ASN A 145 -7.90 -6.03 -7.53
N ARG A 146 -7.74 -5.70 -6.25
CA ARG A 146 -6.92 -6.49 -5.31
C ARG A 146 -7.68 -7.57 -4.52
N GLY A 147 -9.01 -7.67 -4.67
CA GLY A 147 -9.83 -8.69 -3.98
C GLY A 147 -9.44 -10.12 -4.38
N ALA A 148 -9.71 -10.50 -5.64
CA ALA A 148 -9.28 -11.79 -6.19
C ALA A 148 -7.92 -11.73 -6.92
N SER A 149 -7.35 -10.53 -7.10
CA SER A 149 -6.06 -10.30 -7.78
C SER A 149 -5.95 -10.85 -9.21
N GLY A 150 -7.07 -11.13 -9.88
CA GLY A 150 -7.11 -11.63 -11.26
C GLY A 150 -6.56 -10.61 -12.28
N ILE A 151 -6.07 -11.10 -13.41
CA ILE A 151 -5.57 -10.25 -14.50
C ILE A 151 -6.66 -9.88 -15.50
N ASP A 152 -7.77 -10.60 -15.51
CA ASP A 152 -8.88 -10.41 -16.45
C ASP A 152 -9.69 -9.14 -16.12
N GLY A 153 -10.15 -8.45 -17.17
CA GLY A 153 -11.07 -7.32 -17.03
C GLY A 153 -10.46 -6.05 -16.43
N LEU A 154 -9.12 -5.94 -16.34
CA LEU A 154 -8.44 -4.75 -15.83
C LEU A 154 -8.68 -3.51 -16.70
N ILE A 155 -8.66 -3.65 -18.03
CA ILE A 155 -8.97 -2.56 -18.96
C ILE A 155 -10.44 -2.12 -18.81
N SER A 156 -11.37 -3.07 -18.76
CA SER A 156 -12.79 -2.77 -18.59
C SER A 156 -13.06 -2.07 -17.25
N THR A 157 -12.39 -2.49 -16.18
CA THR A 157 -12.49 -1.84 -14.87
C THR A 157 -11.91 -0.42 -14.91
N ALA A 158 -10.73 -0.23 -15.51
CA ALA A 158 -10.12 1.09 -15.67
C ALA A 158 -11.04 2.04 -16.45
N ALA A 159 -11.67 1.56 -17.52
CA ALA A 159 -12.67 2.32 -18.27
C ALA A 159 -13.89 2.68 -17.42
N GLY A 160 -14.38 1.76 -16.59
CA GLY A 160 -15.46 2.03 -15.62
C GLY A 160 -15.08 3.11 -14.60
N VAL A 161 -13.89 3.01 -14.01
CA VAL A 161 -13.34 4.01 -13.08
C VAL A 161 -13.22 5.39 -13.73
N GLN A 162 -12.73 5.46 -14.97
CA GLN A 162 -12.65 6.70 -15.72
C GLN A 162 -14.04 7.30 -15.99
N ARG A 163 -14.99 6.47 -16.45
CA ARG A 163 -16.36 6.93 -16.76
C ARG A 163 -17.13 7.39 -15.51
N ALA A 164 -16.94 6.72 -14.38
CA ALA A 164 -17.66 7.02 -13.15
C ALA A 164 -17.21 8.36 -12.52
N SER A 165 -15.93 8.68 -12.56
CA SER A 165 -15.41 9.92 -11.96
C SER A 165 -15.21 11.07 -12.97
N ALA A 166 -15.23 10.77 -14.28
CA ALA A 166 -14.90 11.68 -15.36
C ALA A 166 -13.50 12.34 -15.23
N LYS A 167 -12.60 11.76 -14.42
CA LYS A 167 -11.24 12.28 -14.21
C LYS A 167 -10.26 11.71 -15.22
N SER A 168 -9.23 12.50 -15.54
CA SER A 168 -8.08 12.00 -16.30
C SER A 168 -7.46 10.82 -15.56
N THR A 169 -7.33 9.69 -16.24
CA THR A 169 -6.98 8.40 -15.63
C THR A 169 -5.71 7.86 -16.26
N LEU A 170 -4.65 7.74 -15.46
CA LEU A 170 -3.49 6.94 -15.84
C LEU A 170 -3.77 5.48 -15.46
N ALA A 171 -3.83 4.58 -16.44
CA ALA A 171 -3.93 3.15 -16.21
C ALA A 171 -2.61 2.46 -16.57
N ILE A 172 -2.10 1.59 -15.70
CA ILE A 172 -0.90 0.80 -15.96
C ILE A 172 -1.19 -0.68 -15.70
N VAL A 173 -0.97 -1.52 -16.73
CA VAL A 173 -1.23 -2.96 -16.72
C VAL A 173 -0.08 -3.71 -17.37
N GLY A 174 0.08 -4.99 -17.03
CA GLY A 174 1.00 -5.87 -17.75
C GLY A 174 0.47 -6.24 -19.13
N ASP A 175 1.35 -6.76 -19.98
CA ASP A 175 1.04 -7.25 -21.32
C ASP A 175 -0.01 -8.37 -21.31
N LEU A 176 0.16 -9.40 -20.47
CA LEU A 176 -0.81 -10.50 -20.36
C LEU A 176 -2.17 -10.02 -19.85
N SER A 177 -2.18 -9.05 -18.93
CA SER A 177 -3.40 -8.40 -18.45
C SER A 177 -4.10 -7.53 -19.51
N ALA A 178 -3.37 -7.09 -20.53
CA ALA A 178 -3.93 -6.33 -21.64
C ALA A 178 -4.53 -7.24 -22.72
N LEU A 179 -4.06 -8.49 -22.80
CA LEU A 179 -4.55 -9.52 -23.73
C LEU A 179 -5.79 -10.27 -23.22
N SER A 180 -6.07 -10.19 -21.92
CA SER A 180 -7.20 -10.83 -21.23
C SER A 180 -8.48 -9.98 -21.24
#